data_AF-A0A661H998-F1
#
_entry.id   AF-A0A661H998-F1
#
_cell.length_a   1.000
_cell.length_b   1.000
_cell.length_c   1.000
_cell.angle_alpha   90.00
_cell.angle_beta   90.00
_cell.angle_gamma   90.00
#
_symmetry.space_group_name_H-M   'P 1'
#
loop_
_entity.id
_entity.type
_entity.pdbx_description
1 polymer ?
#
loop_
_entity_poly.entity_id
_entity_poly.type
_entity_poly.pdbx_seq_one_letter_code
_entity_poly.pdbx_strand_id
1 'polypeptide(L)'
;MLRDRGHYNVVTYSRKVFIPLTHLCRDVCHYCTFARTPKKIEQAFMPVDEVLALCRQGAAMGCQEALFTLGEKPELRYSAARRALQEMGFASTLDYVKEVASRVLAETGLLPHINAGCMSAQEIAGLRQVSASMGIMLESASTRLCGKGMPHYGSPDKDPVQRLQTLELAGQAGVPFTSGILIGIGETRRERIESLLALREVHQRHGHLQEVIVQNFRAKPGTLM
;
A
#
# COMPACT_ATOMS: atom_id res chain seq x y z
N MET A 1 -3.75 -3.33 31.40
CA MET A 1 -3.84 -4.10 30.14
C MET A 1 -2.49 -4.11 29.41
N LEU A 2 -2.28 -4.93 28.37
CA LEU A 2 -1.02 -4.97 27.60
C LEU A 2 -0.61 -3.59 27.07
N ARG A 3 -1.57 -2.81 26.54
CA ARG A 3 -1.35 -1.43 26.07
C ARG A 3 -0.75 -0.54 27.15
N ASP A 4 -1.34 -0.51 28.35
CA ASP A 4 -0.89 0.40 29.42
C ASP A 4 0.53 0.09 29.90
N ARG A 5 0.95 -1.18 29.83
CA ARG A 5 2.31 -1.60 30.21
C ARG A 5 3.36 -1.18 29.18
N GLY A 6 3.01 -1.14 27.89
CA GLY A 6 3.95 -0.79 26.82
C GLY A 6 3.95 0.71 26.46
N HIS A 7 2.78 1.35 26.48
CA HIS A 7 2.57 2.69 25.92
C HIS A 7 1.79 3.64 26.84
N TYR A 8 1.41 3.21 28.05
CA TYR A 8 0.61 4.00 28.99
C TYR A 8 -0.66 4.58 28.33
N ASN A 9 -0.86 5.90 28.40
CA ASN A 9 -1.94 6.66 27.77
C ASN A 9 -1.46 7.46 26.54
N VAL A 10 -0.27 7.15 25.99
CA VAL A 10 0.27 7.86 24.83
C VAL A 10 -0.48 7.47 23.57
N VAL A 11 -0.86 8.47 22.78
CA VAL A 11 -1.39 8.32 21.43
C VAL A 11 -0.50 9.13 20.50
N THR A 12 0.10 8.47 19.52
CA THR A 12 0.92 9.11 18.48
C THR A 12 0.07 9.39 17.24
N TYR A 13 0.41 10.43 16.51
CA TYR A 13 -0.18 10.72 15.21
C TYR A 13 0.87 11.42 14.34
N SER A 14 0.73 11.26 13.03
CA SER A 14 1.52 11.98 12.03
C SER A 14 0.56 12.59 11.00
N ARG A 15 0.71 13.89 10.74
CA ARG A 15 -0.11 14.57 9.73
C ARG A 15 0.47 14.26 8.37
N LYS A 16 -0.38 13.75 7.46
CA LYS A 16 0.06 13.28 6.16
C LYS A 16 -0.80 13.81 5.03
N VAL A 17 -0.13 14.11 3.91
CA VAL A 17 -0.76 14.32 2.62
C VAL A 17 -1.09 12.96 2.02
N PHE A 18 -2.32 12.78 1.54
CA PHE A 18 -2.72 11.56 0.84
C PHE A 18 -2.58 11.75 -0.67
N ILE A 19 -1.75 10.93 -1.31
CA ILE A 19 -1.43 11.03 -2.74
C ILE A 19 -1.94 9.77 -3.45
N PRO A 20 -3.12 9.82 -4.08
CA PRO A 20 -3.65 8.72 -4.90
C PRO A 20 -2.96 8.68 -6.26
N LEU A 21 -1.66 8.36 -6.29
CA LEU A 21 -0.81 8.53 -7.48
C LEU A 21 -1.39 7.86 -8.73
N THR A 22 -2.09 6.73 -8.56
CA THR A 22 -2.95 6.15 -9.60
C THR A 22 -4.15 5.44 -8.98
N HIS A 23 -5.30 5.57 -9.64
CA HIS A 23 -6.50 4.77 -9.36
C HIS A 23 -6.58 3.50 -10.21
N LEU A 24 -5.62 3.24 -11.12
CA LEU A 24 -5.58 2.01 -11.88
C LEU A 24 -4.94 0.91 -11.04
N CYS A 25 -5.49 -0.31 -11.12
CA CYS A 25 -4.96 -1.48 -10.43
C CYS A 25 -5.15 -2.73 -11.30
N ARG A 26 -4.19 -3.67 -11.29
CA ARG A 26 -4.40 -4.95 -11.97
C ARG A 26 -5.38 -5.85 -11.23
N ASP A 27 -5.49 -5.70 -9.91
CA ASP A 27 -6.44 -6.44 -9.09
C ASP A 27 -7.90 -5.99 -9.30
N VAL A 28 -8.83 -6.83 -8.86
CA VAL A 28 -10.28 -6.60 -8.87
C VAL A 28 -10.90 -6.94 -7.52
N CYS A 29 -10.29 -6.49 -6.43
CA CYS A 29 -10.76 -6.83 -5.08
C CYS A 29 -12.23 -6.44 -4.91
N HIS A 30 -13.07 -7.42 -4.54
CA HIS A 30 -14.52 -7.27 -4.59
C HIS A 30 -15.08 -6.22 -3.64
N TYR A 31 -14.30 -5.78 -2.64
CA TYR A 31 -14.64 -4.75 -1.65
C TYR A 31 -14.00 -3.38 -1.96
N CYS A 32 -13.16 -3.26 -2.99
CA CYS A 32 -12.34 -2.07 -3.19
C CYS A 32 -13.07 -1.02 -4.01
N THR A 33 -13.23 0.18 -3.44
CA THR A 33 -13.75 1.37 -4.14
C THR A 33 -12.65 2.25 -4.74
N PHE A 34 -11.38 1.96 -4.43
CA PHE A 34 -10.25 2.79 -4.85
C PHE A 34 -9.89 2.56 -6.32
N ALA A 35 -9.88 1.29 -6.75
CA ALA A 35 -9.52 0.90 -8.11
C ALA A 35 -10.61 1.31 -9.11
N ARG A 36 -10.19 1.93 -10.22
CA ARG A 36 -11.05 2.37 -11.32
C ARG A 36 -10.56 1.77 -12.62
N THR A 37 -11.46 1.68 -13.59
CA THR A 37 -11.09 1.30 -14.96
C THR A 37 -10.62 2.53 -15.75
N PRO A 38 -9.80 2.36 -16.80
CA PRO A 38 -9.31 3.49 -17.61
C PRO A 38 -10.41 4.40 -18.18
N LYS A 39 -11.62 3.88 -18.41
CA LYS A 39 -12.76 4.68 -18.91
C LYS A 39 -13.37 5.64 -17.86
N LYS A 40 -12.99 5.50 -16.58
CA LYS A 40 -13.57 6.25 -15.44
C LYS A 40 -12.58 7.23 -14.81
N ILE A 41 -11.46 7.49 -15.47
CA ILE A 41 -10.40 8.40 -15.00
C ILE A 41 -9.98 9.31 -16.15
N GLU A 42 -9.57 10.52 -15.80
CA GLU A 42 -9.07 11.51 -16.77
C GLU A 42 -7.60 11.24 -17.11
N GLN A 43 -6.81 10.90 -16.09
CA GLN A 43 -5.38 10.61 -16.20
C GLN A 43 -5.02 9.30 -15.50
N ALA A 44 -4.09 8.55 -16.09
CA ALA A 44 -3.66 7.24 -15.55
C ALA A 44 -2.84 7.40 -14.26
N PHE A 45 -2.03 8.46 -14.17
CA PHE A 45 -1.21 8.81 -13.02
C PHE A 45 -1.33 10.31 -12.75
N MET A 46 -1.23 10.74 -11.48
CA MET A 46 -1.08 12.16 -11.15
C MET A 46 0.28 12.68 -11.64
N PRO A 47 0.36 13.80 -12.39
CA PRO A 47 1.62 14.43 -12.76
C PRO A 47 2.45 14.86 -11.55
N VAL A 48 3.78 14.84 -11.70
CA VAL A 48 4.74 15.20 -10.63
C VAL A 48 4.44 16.60 -10.08
N ASP A 49 4.15 17.58 -10.95
CA ASP A 49 3.89 18.95 -10.54
C ASP A 49 2.60 19.09 -9.70
N GLU A 50 1.57 18.29 -10.00
CA GLU A 50 0.34 18.24 -9.21
C GLU A 50 0.62 17.66 -7.82
N VAL A 51 1.42 16.58 -7.76
CA VAL A 51 1.85 15.96 -6.49
C VAL A 51 2.68 16.95 -5.66
N LEU A 52 3.62 17.67 -6.28
CA LEU A 52 4.45 18.67 -5.59
C LEU A 52 3.62 19.85 -5.10
N ALA A 53 2.67 20.35 -5.89
CA ALA A 53 1.77 21.41 -5.46
C ALA A 53 0.95 20.99 -4.23
N LEU A 54 0.38 19.78 -4.25
CA LEU A 54 -0.35 19.21 -3.12
C LEU A 54 0.55 19.04 -1.89
N CYS A 55 1.78 18.56 -2.06
CA CYS A 55 2.74 18.37 -0.98
C CYS A 55 3.20 19.70 -0.36
N ARG A 56 3.43 20.74 -1.18
CA ARG A 56 3.76 22.09 -0.67
C ARG A 56 2.62 22.68 0.16
N GLN A 57 1.37 22.50 -0.26
CA GLN A 57 0.20 22.89 0.53
C GLN A 57 0.16 22.12 1.86
N GLY A 58 0.37 20.80 1.82
CA GLY A 58 0.42 19.97 3.02
C GLY A 58 1.54 20.37 3.99
N ALA A 59 2.74 20.64 3.48
CA ALA A 59 3.87 21.12 4.26
C ALA A 59 3.57 22.48 4.92
N ALA A 60 2.95 23.41 4.19
CA ALA A 60 2.50 24.69 4.76
C ALA A 60 1.43 24.53 5.86
N MET A 61 0.65 23.44 5.83
CA MET A 61 -0.30 23.07 6.89
C MET A 61 0.34 22.25 8.03
N GLY A 62 1.66 22.04 7.99
CA GLY A 62 2.41 21.30 9.00
C GLY A 62 2.28 19.79 8.88
N CYS A 63 2.01 19.23 7.70
CA CYS A 63 2.18 17.79 7.47
C CYS A 63 3.66 17.40 7.58
N GLN A 64 3.92 16.19 8.08
CA GLN A 64 5.26 15.59 8.12
C GLN A 64 5.47 14.54 7.04
N GLU A 65 4.40 13.86 6.61
CA GLU A 65 4.47 12.72 5.71
C GLU A 65 3.71 12.93 4.41
N ALA A 66 4.15 12.23 3.36
CA ALA A 66 3.49 12.09 2.08
C ALA A 66 3.14 10.62 1.84
N LEU A 67 1.86 10.26 2.01
CA LEU A 67 1.37 8.90 1.85
C LEU A 67 1.01 8.61 0.39
N PHE A 68 1.89 7.89 -0.30
CA PHE A 68 1.64 7.37 -1.63
C PHE A 68 0.74 6.15 -1.54
N THR A 69 -0.47 6.27 -2.08
CA THR A 69 -1.42 5.17 -2.21
C THR A 69 -1.73 4.94 -3.68
N LEU A 70 -1.55 3.72 -4.16
CA LEU A 70 -1.71 3.38 -5.56
C LEU A 70 -2.30 1.98 -5.73
N GLY A 71 -2.88 1.74 -6.90
CA GLY A 71 -3.19 0.37 -7.33
C GLY A 71 -1.92 -0.35 -7.80
N GLU A 72 -1.95 -1.67 -7.72
CA GLU A 72 -0.79 -2.51 -7.98
C GLU A 72 -0.61 -2.80 -9.47
N LYS A 73 0.61 -2.54 -9.96
CA LYS A 73 1.12 -2.85 -11.31
C LYS A 73 0.05 -2.74 -12.42
N PRO A 74 -0.70 -1.63 -12.53
CA PRO A 74 -1.78 -1.49 -13.51
C PRO A 74 -1.32 -1.66 -14.96
N GLU A 75 -0.04 -1.40 -15.24
CA GLU A 75 0.62 -1.60 -16.52
C GLU A 75 0.57 -3.06 -17.00
N LEU A 76 0.45 -4.04 -16.11
CA LEU A 76 0.31 -5.44 -16.51
C LEU A 76 -1.08 -5.77 -17.06
N ARG A 77 -2.09 -4.95 -16.71
CA ARG A 77 -3.48 -5.16 -17.12
C ARG A 77 -3.94 -4.17 -18.18
N TYR A 78 -3.59 -2.90 -18.04
CA TYR A 78 -4.14 -1.81 -18.84
C TYR A 78 -3.07 -1.23 -19.77
N SER A 79 -3.34 -1.26 -21.08
CA SER A 79 -2.50 -0.58 -22.07
C SER A 79 -2.46 0.94 -21.86
N ALA A 80 -3.50 1.53 -21.28
CA ALA A 80 -3.52 2.95 -20.90
C ALA A 80 -2.44 3.29 -19.87
N ALA A 81 -2.24 2.43 -18.85
CA ALA A 81 -1.17 2.63 -17.87
C ALA A 81 0.22 2.48 -18.51
N ARG A 82 0.42 1.45 -19.36
CA ARG A 82 1.69 1.26 -20.10
C ARG A 82 2.05 2.47 -20.96
N ARG A 83 1.09 2.96 -21.75
CA ARG A 83 1.32 4.12 -22.63
C ARG A 83 1.64 5.37 -21.83
N ALA A 84 0.89 5.64 -20.75
CA ALA A 84 1.16 6.79 -19.89
C ALA A 84 2.57 6.72 -19.28
N LEU A 85 3.00 5.56 -18.77
CA LEU A 85 4.36 5.39 -18.25
C LEU A 85 5.43 5.63 -19.34
N GLN A 86 5.23 5.07 -20.54
CA GLN A 86 6.15 5.27 -21.67
C GLN A 86 6.23 6.74 -22.10
N GLU A 87 5.11 7.45 -22.19
CA GLU A 87 5.04 8.87 -22.52
C GLU A 87 5.74 9.73 -21.46
N MET A 88 5.66 9.33 -20.19
CA MET A 88 6.37 9.97 -19.08
C MET A 88 7.85 9.53 -18.97
N GLY A 89 8.29 8.52 -19.72
CA GLY A 89 9.68 8.03 -19.70
C GLY A 89 10.00 6.99 -18.63
N PHE A 90 8.99 6.30 -18.07
CA PHE A 90 9.15 5.29 -17.01
C PHE A 90 8.87 3.88 -17.53
N ALA A 91 9.65 2.91 -17.05
CA ALA A 91 9.49 1.50 -17.43
C ALA A 91 8.38 0.79 -16.62
N SER A 92 8.18 1.21 -15.37
CA SER A 92 7.19 0.63 -14.46
C SER A 92 6.50 1.68 -13.59
N THR A 93 5.38 1.30 -12.96
CA THR A 93 4.72 2.13 -11.95
C THR A 93 5.66 2.47 -10.79
N LEU A 94 6.53 1.53 -10.39
CA LEU A 94 7.44 1.74 -9.25
C LEU A 94 8.61 2.65 -9.58
N ASP A 95 9.07 2.68 -10.83
CA ASP A 95 10.04 3.68 -11.28
C ASP A 95 9.45 5.09 -11.17
N TYR A 96 8.17 5.25 -11.56
CA TYR A 96 7.48 6.53 -11.42
C TYR A 96 7.27 6.92 -9.96
N VAL A 97 6.86 5.99 -9.10
CA VAL A 97 6.75 6.21 -7.64
C VAL A 97 8.08 6.67 -7.07
N LYS A 98 9.20 6.04 -7.46
CA LYS A 98 10.54 6.40 -6.98
C LYS A 98 10.90 7.84 -7.34
N GLU A 99 10.68 8.24 -8.59
CA GLU A 99 10.93 9.62 -9.05
C GLU A 99 10.08 10.61 -8.25
N VAL A 100 8.76 10.41 -8.20
CA VAL A 100 7.85 11.34 -7.53
C VAL A 100 8.17 11.44 -6.03
N ALA A 101 8.43 10.32 -5.36
CA ALA A 101 8.81 10.30 -3.94
C ALA A 101 10.14 11.01 -3.69
N SER A 102 11.15 10.80 -4.55
CA SER A 102 12.43 11.51 -4.49
C SER A 102 12.24 13.02 -4.56
N ARG A 103 11.43 13.48 -5.52
CA ARG A 103 11.11 14.91 -5.72
C ARG A 103 10.34 15.49 -4.54
N VAL A 104 9.34 14.77 -4.01
CA VAL A 104 8.59 15.20 -2.82
C VAL A 104 9.52 15.38 -1.63
N LEU A 105 10.40 14.40 -1.36
CA LEU A 105 11.37 14.48 -0.27
C LEU A 105 12.30 15.68 -0.44
N ALA A 106 12.89 15.84 -1.62
CA ALA A 106 13.88 16.88 -1.89
C ALA A 106 13.29 18.30 -1.92
N GLU A 107 12.09 18.48 -2.46
CA GLU A 107 11.51 19.82 -2.70
C GLU A 107 10.55 20.30 -1.63
N THR A 108 9.99 19.38 -0.83
CA THR A 108 8.98 19.74 0.18
C THR A 108 9.38 19.38 1.60
N GLY A 109 10.39 18.52 1.76
CA GLY A 109 10.81 17.99 3.06
C GLY A 109 9.84 17.00 3.68
N LEU A 110 8.68 16.72 3.05
CA LEU A 110 7.76 15.68 3.51
C LEU A 110 8.40 14.30 3.35
N LEU A 111 8.20 13.44 4.35
CA LEU A 111 8.73 12.09 4.38
C LEU A 111 7.80 11.13 3.62
N PRO A 112 8.25 10.49 2.53
CA PRO A 112 7.38 9.56 1.80
C PRO A 112 7.10 8.29 2.61
N HIS A 113 5.83 7.91 2.65
CA HIS A 113 5.31 6.61 3.09
C HIS A 113 4.69 5.93 1.88
N ILE A 114 5.24 4.79 1.45
CA ILE A 114 4.87 4.19 0.16
C ILE A 114 4.07 2.89 0.32
N ASN A 115 2.81 2.90 -0.13
CA ASN A 115 1.94 1.72 -0.19
C ASN A 115 1.77 1.26 -1.64
N ALA A 116 2.69 0.42 -2.12
CA ALA A 116 2.82 0.08 -3.53
C ALA A 116 2.53 -1.39 -3.90
N GLY A 117 1.99 -2.17 -2.96
CA GLY A 117 1.64 -3.57 -3.22
C GLY A 117 2.83 -4.53 -3.10
N CYS A 118 2.78 -5.67 -3.79
CA CYS A 118 3.83 -6.67 -3.77
C CYS A 118 5.07 -6.21 -4.54
N MET A 119 6.22 -6.31 -3.88
CA MET A 119 7.49 -5.79 -4.37
C MET A 119 8.59 -6.85 -4.26
N SER A 120 9.50 -6.83 -5.24
CA SER A 120 10.76 -7.54 -5.22
C SER A 120 11.77 -6.87 -4.28
N ALA A 121 12.85 -7.59 -3.95
CA ALA A 121 13.93 -7.05 -3.12
C ALA A 121 14.57 -5.80 -3.74
N GLN A 122 14.73 -5.77 -5.08
CA GLN A 122 15.30 -4.64 -5.80
C GLN A 122 14.39 -3.41 -5.75
N GLU A 123 13.08 -3.60 -5.93
CA GLU A 123 12.09 -2.53 -5.83
C GLU A 123 12.07 -1.93 -4.41
N ILE A 124 12.06 -2.80 -3.38
CA ILE A 124 12.14 -2.37 -1.97
C ILE A 124 13.42 -1.58 -1.70
N ALA A 125 14.58 -2.10 -2.12
CA ALA A 125 15.86 -1.42 -1.93
C ALA A 125 15.91 -0.05 -2.64
N GLY A 126 15.31 0.04 -3.84
CA GLY A 126 15.21 1.27 -4.60
C GLY A 126 14.33 2.31 -3.92
N LEU A 127 13.15 1.91 -3.45
CA LEU A 127 12.20 2.81 -2.77
C LEU A 127 12.67 3.21 -1.36
N ARG A 128 13.47 2.37 -0.68
CA ARG A 128 14.03 2.65 0.65
C ARG A 128 14.87 3.93 0.66
N GLN A 129 15.53 4.24 -0.45
CA GLN A 129 16.37 5.44 -0.58
C GLN A 129 15.57 6.75 -0.55
N VAL A 130 14.25 6.67 -0.79
CA VAL A 130 13.37 7.83 -0.96
C VAL A 130 12.16 7.78 -0.04
N SER A 131 12.12 6.89 0.96
CA SER A 131 10.98 6.74 1.86
C SER A 131 11.41 6.53 3.31
N ALA A 132 10.60 7.06 4.23
CA ALA A 132 10.76 6.80 5.67
C ALA A 132 10.15 5.46 6.06
N SER A 133 9.06 5.07 5.40
CA SER A 133 8.38 3.79 5.61
C SER A 133 7.69 3.31 4.35
N MET A 134 7.32 2.03 4.36
CA MET A 134 6.50 1.41 3.32
C MET A 134 5.36 0.62 3.95
N GLY A 135 4.40 0.18 3.14
CA GLY A 135 3.30 -0.62 3.67
C GLY A 135 2.62 -1.51 2.66
N ILE A 136 2.09 -2.61 3.18
CA ILE A 136 1.21 -3.54 2.49
C ILE A 136 0.28 -4.17 3.51
N MET A 137 -1.03 -4.05 3.33
CA MET A 137 -1.98 -4.81 4.14
C MET A 137 -1.86 -6.30 3.80
N LEU A 138 -1.64 -7.19 4.76
CA LEU A 138 -1.76 -8.63 4.51
C LEU A 138 -3.21 -8.99 4.13
N GLU A 139 -4.19 -8.28 4.72
CA GLU A 139 -5.64 -8.53 4.65
C GLU A 139 -6.03 -9.85 5.34
N SER A 140 -5.50 -10.97 4.84
CA SER A 140 -5.72 -12.32 5.33
C SER A 140 -4.60 -13.22 4.82
N ALA A 141 -4.14 -14.17 5.64
CA ALA A 141 -3.21 -15.24 5.25
C ALA A 141 -3.91 -16.42 4.55
N SER A 142 -5.24 -16.39 4.39
CA SER A 142 -6.00 -17.51 3.83
C SER A 142 -6.13 -17.43 2.31
N THR A 143 -5.60 -18.46 1.63
CA THR A 143 -5.76 -18.65 0.18
C THR A 143 -7.21 -18.94 -0.23
N ARG A 144 -8.07 -19.33 0.72
CA ARG A 144 -9.51 -19.53 0.47
C ARG A 144 -10.15 -18.24 -0.05
N LEU A 145 -9.71 -17.07 0.41
CA LEU A 145 -10.26 -15.79 -0.02
C LEU A 145 -9.97 -15.45 -1.50
N CYS A 146 -9.01 -16.15 -2.11
CA CYS A 146 -8.66 -16.05 -3.52
C CYS A 146 -9.52 -16.97 -4.42
N GLY A 147 -10.34 -17.85 -3.84
CA GLY A 147 -11.18 -18.80 -4.58
C GLY A 147 -12.39 -18.17 -5.28
N LYS A 148 -13.02 -18.87 -6.21
CA LYS A 148 -14.20 -18.37 -6.93
C LYS A 148 -15.31 -17.95 -5.97
N GLY A 149 -15.85 -16.74 -6.16
CA GLY A 149 -16.90 -16.15 -5.31
C GLY A 149 -16.39 -15.47 -4.04
N MET A 150 -15.07 -15.49 -3.79
CA MET A 150 -14.44 -14.91 -2.61
C MET A 150 -13.80 -13.54 -2.93
N PRO A 151 -13.51 -12.68 -1.93
CA PRO A 151 -13.24 -11.25 -2.15
C PRO A 151 -11.99 -10.93 -2.96
N HIS A 152 -11.03 -11.86 -3.03
CA HIS A 152 -9.77 -11.69 -3.76
C HIS A 152 -9.73 -12.50 -5.05
N TYR A 153 -10.84 -13.11 -5.47
CA TYR A 153 -10.91 -13.82 -6.74
C TYR A 153 -10.55 -12.89 -7.91
N GLY A 154 -9.66 -13.34 -8.80
CA GLY A 154 -9.17 -12.53 -9.92
C GLY A 154 -8.20 -11.41 -9.55
N SER A 155 -7.79 -11.31 -8.28
CA SER A 155 -6.78 -10.35 -7.79
C SER A 155 -5.46 -11.07 -7.52
N PRO A 156 -4.58 -11.23 -8.53
CA PRO A 156 -3.37 -12.05 -8.41
C PRO A 156 -2.40 -11.56 -7.32
N ASP A 157 -2.39 -10.27 -7.01
CA ASP A 157 -1.46 -9.72 -6.01
C ASP A 157 -2.05 -9.73 -4.58
N LYS A 158 -3.25 -10.26 -4.43
CA LYS A 158 -3.87 -10.57 -3.13
C LYS A 158 -3.55 -11.99 -2.64
N ASP A 159 -2.73 -12.75 -3.37
CA ASP A 159 -2.23 -14.04 -2.88
C ASP A 159 -1.41 -13.85 -1.60
N PRO A 160 -1.82 -14.42 -0.45
CA PRO A 160 -1.12 -14.24 0.82
C PRO A 160 0.35 -14.66 0.77
N VAL A 161 0.73 -15.62 -0.08
CA VAL A 161 2.13 -16.05 -0.21
C VAL A 161 2.99 -14.90 -0.73
N GLN A 162 2.53 -14.19 -1.76
CA GLN A 162 3.26 -13.05 -2.34
C GLN A 162 3.31 -11.85 -1.38
N ARG A 163 2.23 -11.62 -0.63
CA ARG A 163 2.19 -10.53 0.36
C ARG A 163 3.11 -10.81 1.56
N LEU A 164 3.11 -12.04 2.07
CA LEU A 164 4.05 -12.47 3.12
C LEU A 164 5.49 -12.42 2.63
N GLN A 165 5.74 -12.80 1.37
CA GLN A 165 7.07 -12.65 0.77
C GLN A 165 7.52 -11.19 0.73
N THR A 166 6.63 -10.25 0.38
CA THR A 166 6.96 -8.81 0.39
C THR A 166 7.32 -8.33 1.80
N LEU A 167 6.57 -8.77 2.83
CA LEU A 167 6.87 -8.44 4.23
C LEU A 167 8.22 -9.03 4.67
N GLU A 168 8.52 -10.27 4.28
CA GLU A 168 9.80 -10.91 4.56
C GLU A 168 10.98 -10.15 3.92
N LEU A 169 10.84 -9.75 2.65
CA LEU A 169 11.85 -8.97 1.92
C LEU A 169 12.04 -7.57 2.52
N ALA A 170 10.96 -6.91 2.95
CA ALA A 170 11.03 -5.61 3.62
C ALA A 170 11.77 -5.72 4.97
N GLY A 171 11.52 -6.80 5.72
CA GLY A 171 12.23 -7.12 6.95
C GLY A 171 13.72 -7.34 6.74
N GLN A 172 14.10 -8.12 5.73
CA GLN A 172 15.51 -8.34 5.35
C GLN A 172 16.21 -7.04 4.94
N ALA A 173 15.50 -6.13 4.28
CA ALA A 173 16.00 -4.82 3.92
C ALA A 173 15.98 -3.80 5.09
N GLY A 174 15.49 -4.19 6.27
CA GLY A 174 15.37 -3.35 7.45
C GLY A 174 14.43 -2.15 7.26
N VAL A 175 13.44 -2.25 6.38
CA VAL A 175 12.50 -1.15 6.05
C VAL A 175 11.42 -1.05 7.12
N PRO A 176 11.26 0.11 7.78
CA PRO A 176 10.08 0.38 8.61
C PRO A 176 8.79 0.14 7.84
N PHE A 177 7.93 -0.75 8.33
CA PHE A 177 6.82 -1.26 7.53
C PHE A 177 5.49 -1.30 8.26
N THR A 178 4.43 -0.91 7.58
CA THR A 178 3.04 -1.04 8.04
C THR A 178 2.36 -2.23 7.37
N SER A 179 1.66 -3.05 8.16
CA SER A 179 0.78 -4.08 7.63
C SER A 179 -0.49 -4.20 8.46
N GLY A 180 -1.26 -5.27 8.27
CA GLY A 180 -2.53 -5.44 8.94
C GLY A 180 -3.44 -6.48 8.32
N ILE A 181 -4.60 -6.65 8.96
CA ILE A 181 -5.67 -7.54 8.51
C ILE A 181 -6.95 -6.76 8.25
N LEU A 182 -7.79 -7.28 7.37
CA LEU A 182 -9.12 -6.76 7.09
C LEU A 182 -10.16 -7.75 7.61
N ILE A 183 -11.07 -7.27 8.45
CA ILE A 183 -12.10 -8.08 9.09
C ILE A 183 -13.47 -7.80 8.47
N GLY A 184 -14.24 -8.86 8.21
CA GLY A 184 -15.59 -8.80 7.65
C GLY A 184 -15.68 -8.98 6.13
N ILE A 185 -14.63 -9.52 5.48
CA ILE A 185 -14.62 -9.81 4.05
C ILE A 185 -14.96 -11.27 3.71
N GLY A 186 -15.38 -12.05 4.71
CA GLY A 186 -15.71 -13.47 4.56
C GLY A 186 -14.67 -14.41 5.17
N GLU A 187 -13.66 -13.87 5.86
CA GLU A 187 -12.72 -14.62 6.69
C GLU A 187 -13.37 -15.16 7.97
N THR A 188 -12.90 -16.31 8.43
CA THR A 188 -13.30 -16.94 9.68
C THR A 188 -12.46 -16.40 10.84
N ARG A 189 -12.92 -16.61 12.08
CA ARG A 189 -12.14 -16.26 13.28
C ARG A 189 -10.76 -16.94 13.30
N ARG A 190 -10.67 -18.18 12.81
CA ARG A 190 -9.40 -18.92 12.72
C ARG A 190 -8.43 -18.21 11.77
N GLU A 191 -8.89 -17.84 10.58
CA GLU A 191 -8.06 -17.16 9.58
C GLU A 191 -7.58 -15.77 10.06
N ARG A 192 -8.38 -15.06 10.87
CA ARG A 192 -7.91 -13.83 11.53
C ARG A 192 -6.73 -14.09 12.47
N ILE A 193 -6.82 -15.14 13.28
CA ILE A 193 -5.76 -15.52 14.22
C ILE A 193 -4.50 -15.95 13.46
N GLU A 194 -4.66 -16.80 12.43
CA GLU A 194 -3.55 -17.25 11.58
C GLU A 194 -2.85 -16.07 10.89
N SER A 195 -3.61 -15.09 10.42
CA SER A 195 -3.05 -13.87 9.81
C SER A 195 -2.24 -13.03 10.81
N LEU A 196 -2.74 -12.86 12.03
CA LEU A 196 -2.01 -12.15 13.09
C LEU A 196 -0.76 -12.91 13.53
N LEU A 197 -0.82 -14.24 13.58
CA LEU A 197 0.33 -15.08 13.90
C LEU A 197 1.41 -15.01 12.80
N ALA A 198 1.01 -14.97 11.53
CA ALA A 198 1.93 -14.79 10.42
C ALA A 198 2.65 -13.43 10.46
N LEU A 199 1.93 -12.34 10.75
CA LEU A 199 2.54 -11.03 10.96
C LEU A 199 3.50 -11.02 12.15
N ARG A 200 3.11 -11.68 13.26
CA ARG A 200 3.98 -11.83 14.44
C ARG A 200 5.27 -12.56 14.10
N GLU A 201 5.19 -13.66 13.35
CA GLU A 201 6.35 -14.47 12.99
C GLU A 201 7.36 -13.66 12.16
N VAL A 202 6.88 -12.94 11.14
CA VAL A 202 7.70 -12.05 10.32
C VAL A 202 8.33 -10.92 11.16
N HIS A 203 7.57 -10.32 12.07
CA HIS A 203 8.11 -9.31 12.99
C HIS A 203 9.13 -9.90 13.98
N GLN A 204 8.93 -11.11 14.49
CA GLN A 204 9.88 -11.76 15.40
C GLN A 204 11.23 -12.04 14.71
N ARG A 205 11.23 -12.30 13.40
CA ARG A 205 12.47 -12.48 12.63
C ARG A 205 13.23 -11.17 12.40
N HIS A 206 12.52 -10.08 12.12
CA HIS A 206 13.14 -8.87 11.53
C HIS A 206 12.92 -7.56 12.31
N GLY A 207 11.98 -7.52 13.25
CA GLY A 207 11.67 -6.33 14.06
C GLY A 207 11.10 -5.12 13.30
N HIS A 208 10.76 -5.28 12.02
CA HIS A 208 10.51 -4.15 11.12
C HIS A 208 9.06 -3.65 11.04
N LEU A 209 8.07 -4.47 11.46
CA LEU A 209 6.66 -4.02 11.51
C LEU A 209 6.47 -2.99 12.62
N GLN A 210 6.19 -1.74 12.24
CA GLN A 210 5.96 -0.63 13.17
C GLN A 210 4.48 -0.45 13.52
N GLU A 211 3.60 -0.83 12.59
CA GLU A 211 2.16 -0.69 12.73
C GLU A 211 1.45 -1.94 12.19
N VAL A 212 0.47 -2.43 12.96
CA VAL A 212 -0.45 -3.50 12.55
C VAL A 212 -1.88 -2.99 12.61
N ILE A 213 -2.46 -2.74 11.45
CA ILE A 213 -3.81 -2.19 11.29
C ILE A 213 -4.83 -3.33 11.36
N VAL A 214 -5.86 -3.18 12.19
CA VAL A 214 -7.07 -4.01 12.13
C VAL A 214 -8.18 -3.18 11.50
N GLN A 215 -8.35 -3.33 10.19
CA GLN A 215 -9.34 -2.57 9.43
C GLN A 215 -10.66 -3.34 9.39
N ASN A 216 -11.78 -2.68 9.65
CA ASN A 216 -13.10 -3.27 9.44
C ASN A 216 -13.57 -3.01 8.00
N PHE A 217 -14.17 -4.03 7.39
CA PHE A 217 -14.92 -3.89 6.15
C PHE A 217 -16.13 -2.98 6.35
N ARG A 218 -16.45 -2.23 5.30
CA ARG A 218 -17.67 -1.44 5.15
C ARG A 218 -18.16 -1.68 3.73
N ALA A 219 -19.34 -2.28 3.58
CA ALA A 219 -19.98 -2.45 2.28
C ALA A 219 -20.21 -1.08 1.61
N LYS A 220 -20.03 -1.02 0.29
CA LYS A 220 -20.16 0.22 -0.48
C LYS A 220 -20.93 -0.03 -1.77
N PRO A 221 -21.75 0.93 -2.23
CA PRO A 221 -22.32 0.83 -3.58
C PRO A 221 -21.22 0.80 -4.64
N GLY A 222 -21.42 -0.01 -5.69
CA GLY A 222 -20.46 -0.12 -6.81
C GLY A 222 -19.35 -1.15 -6.60
N THR A 223 -19.39 -1.92 -5.51
CA THR A 223 -18.55 -3.10 -5.26
C THR A 223 -19.37 -4.39 -5.37
N LEU A 224 -18.70 -5.55 -5.43
CA LEU A 224 -19.36 -6.87 -5.45
C LEU A 224 -19.73 -7.35 -4.04
N MET A 225 -19.43 -6.54 -3.02
CA MET A 225 -19.68 -6.77 -1.59
C MET A 225 -20.27 -5.53 -0.94
#